data_AF-A0A933QV87-F1
#
_entry.id   AF-A0A933QV87-F1
#
_cell.length_a   1.000
_cell.length_b   1.000
_cell.length_c   1.000
_cell.angle_alpha   90.00
_cell.angle_beta   90.00
_cell.angle_gamma   90.00
#
_symmetry.space_group_name_H-M   'P 1'
#
loop_
_entity.id
_entity.type
_entity.pdbx_description
1 polymer ?
#
loop_
_entity_poly.entity_id
_entity_poly.type
_entity_poly.pdbx_seq_one_letter_code
_entity_poly.pdbx_strand_id
1 'polypeptide(L)'
;MNTITESSNEMQSYTAVGGANWGFWGASSPFVSLTATQEHLTLSFLAWDVLSIQSKNVKEICIYKRFGSEGIKIIHCQKDCPEFVVFGSRDLKSLIEALRDLGYSIKD
;
A
#
# COMPACT_ATOMS: atom_id res chain seq x y z
N MET A 1 -39.28 -17.43 6.88
CA MET A 1 -38.90 -16.04 7.18
C MET A 1 -37.40 -15.96 7.04
N ASN A 2 -36.91 -15.29 6.00
CA ASN A 2 -35.49 -15.17 5.69
C ASN A 2 -34.91 -14.03 6.51
N THR A 3 -34.03 -14.34 7.46
CA THR A 3 -33.23 -13.33 8.14
C THR A 3 -32.05 -13.01 7.22
N ILE A 4 -32.13 -11.88 6.54
CA ILE A 4 -31.02 -11.30 5.78
C ILE A 4 -30.01 -10.83 6.83
N THR A 5 -28.88 -11.51 6.93
CA THR A 5 -27.73 -11.02 7.68
C THR A 5 -27.12 -9.90 6.84
N GLU A 6 -27.48 -8.66 7.14
CA GLU A 6 -26.68 -7.51 6.74
C GLU A 6 -25.35 -7.60 7.50
N SER A 7 -24.39 -8.32 6.92
CA SER A 7 -22.99 -8.18 7.28
C SER A 7 -22.59 -6.78 6.87
N SER A 8 -22.66 -5.85 7.83
CA SER A 8 -22.02 -4.55 7.77
C SER A 8 -20.59 -4.74 7.30
N ASN A 9 -20.38 -4.41 6.03
CA ASN A 9 -19.10 -4.41 5.36
C ASN A 9 -18.29 -3.25 5.96
N GLU A 10 -17.81 -3.41 7.20
CA GLU A 10 -16.83 -2.51 7.77
C GLU A 10 -15.65 -2.52 6.81
N MET A 11 -15.45 -1.40 6.12
CA MET A 11 -14.44 -1.25 5.09
C MET A 11 -13.07 -1.43 5.78
N GLN A 12 -12.57 -2.67 5.79
CA GLN A 12 -11.35 -3.01 6.48
C GLN A 12 -10.23 -2.15 5.90
N SER A 13 -9.56 -1.40 6.77
CA SER A 13 -8.47 -0.53 6.39
C SER A 13 -7.27 -0.80 7.27
N TYR A 14 -6.08 -0.71 6.70
CA TYR A 14 -4.82 -0.86 7.40
C TYR A 14 -3.95 0.36 7.11
N THR A 15 -3.27 0.90 8.12
CA THR A 15 -2.34 2.01 7.93
C THR A 15 -1.00 1.68 8.56
N ALA A 16 0.06 1.83 7.77
CA ALA A 16 1.45 1.73 8.22
C ALA A 16 2.17 3.07 8.00
N VAL A 17 3.16 3.36 8.84
CA VAL A 17 4.02 4.53 8.72
C VAL A 17 5.44 4.09 8.38
N GLY A 18 6.07 4.82 7.46
CA GLY A 18 7.32 4.42 6.87
C GLY A 18 7.99 5.50 6.03
N GLY A 19 8.89 5.05 5.17
CA GLY A 19 9.47 5.88 4.11
C GLY A 19 8.99 5.38 2.75
N ALA A 20 8.86 6.29 1.78
CA ALA A 20 8.60 5.90 0.40
C ALA A 20 9.71 6.39 -0.54
N ASN A 21 9.81 5.73 -1.69
CA ASN A 21 10.61 6.16 -2.81
C ASN A 21 9.78 6.01 -4.09
N TRP A 22 9.62 7.12 -4.82
CA TRP A 22 8.76 7.26 -5.98
C TRP A 22 9.59 7.45 -7.25
N GLY A 23 10.36 6.41 -7.63
CA GLY A 23 11.19 6.46 -8.83
C GLY A 23 12.33 7.49 -8.72
N PHE A 24 12.26 8.57 -9.51
CA PHE A 24 13.31 9.61 -9.57
C PHE A 24 13.23 10.61 -8.40
N TRP A 25 12.07 10.69 -7.73
CA TRP A 25 11.85 11.57 -6.59
C TRP A 25 11.94 10.74 -5.31
N GLY A 26 13.14 10.72 -4.72
CA GLY A 26 13.40 10.08 -3.44
C GLY A 26 13.08 11.03 -2.29
N ALA A 27 11.98 10.80 -1.57
CA ALA A 27 11.68 11.47 -0.31
C ALA A 27 10.71 10.62 0.50
N SER A 28 10.78 10.51 1.82
CA SER A 28 11.79 10.85 2.82
C SER A 28 11.39 10.03 4.05
N SER A 29 12.35 9.43 4.72
CA SER A 29 12.10 8.80 6.02
C SER A 29 12.01 9.91 7.09
N PRO A 30 11.05 9.90 8.04
CA PRO A 30 9.91 9.01 8.25
C PRO A 30 8.58 9.81 8.33
N PHE A 31 8.00 10.20 7.20
CA PHE A 31 6.75 10.98 7.21
C PHE A 31 5.72 10.51 6.17
N VAL A 32 5.90 9.30 5.62
CA VAL A 32 4.95 8.71 4.68
C VAL A 32 4.10 7.67 5.39
N SER A 33 2.78 7.78 5.28
CA SER A 33 1.83 6.74 5.64
C SER A 33 1.34 6.01 4.40
N LEU A 34 1.24 4.69 4.48
CA LEU A 34 0.53 3.85 3.51
C LEU A 34 -0.76 3.38 4.16
N THR A 35 -1.89 3.82 3.63
CA THR A 35 -3.22 3.33 3.99
C THR A 35 -3.74 2.43 2.88
N ALA A 36 -4.15 1.22 3.24
CA ALA A 36 -4.70 0.22 2.34
C ALA A 36 -6.14 -0.11 2.71
N THR A 37 -6.99 -0.21 1.71
CA THR A 37 -8.33 -0.80 1.75
C THR A 37 -8.45 -1.83 0.63
N GLN A 38 -9.54 -2.59 0.56
CA GLN A 38 -9.77 -3.52 -0.56
C GLN A 38 -9.82 -2.82 -1.93
N GLU A 39 -10.19 -1.54 -1.95
CA GLU A 39 -10.40 -0.77 -3.18
C GLU A 39 -9.22 0.15 -3.52
N HIS A 40 -8.41 0.56 -2.54
CA HIS A 40 -7.40 1.59 -2.70
C HIS A 40 -6.13 1.35 -1.89
N LEU A 41 -4.99 1.77 -2.46
CA LEU A 41 -3.73 2.01 -1.76
C LEU A 41 -3.42 3.50 -1.83
N THR A 42 -3.36 4.15 -0.68
CA THR A 42 -3.06 5.57 -0.57
C THR A 42 -1.73 5.77 0.16
N LEU A 43 -0.81 6.51 -0.46
CA LEU A 43 0.38 7.04 0.19
C LEU A 43 0.19 8.52 0.48
N SER A 44 0.34 8.90 1.75
CA SER A 44 0.20 10.28 2.20
C SER A 44 1.49 10.74 2.88
N PHE A 45 1.88 11.99 2.66
CA PHE A 45 3.02 12.62 3.31
C PHE A 45 2.52 13.81 4.14
N LEU A 46 2.78 13.82 5.44
CA LEU A 46 2.30 14.89 6.35
C LEU A 46 0.80 15.23 6.19
N ALA A 47 -0.05 14.21 6.03
CA ALA A 47 -1.51 14.32 5.81
C ALA A 47 -1.94 14.90 4.44
N TRP A 48 -1.01 15.06 3.50
CA TRP A 48 -1.34 15.36 2.10
C TRP A 48 -1.37 14.04 1.34
N ASP A 49 -2.50 13.72 0.71
CA ASP A 49 -2.59 12.53 -0.14
C ASP A 49 -1.73 12.77 -1.39
N VAL A 50 -0.61 12.06 -1.45
CA VAL A 50 0.36 12.23 -2.53
C VAL A 50 0.06 11.29 -3.68
N LEU A 51 -0.44 10.09 -3.35
CA LEU A 51 -0.77 9.09 -4.35
C LEU A 51 -1.90 8.20 -3.86
N SER A 52 -2.99 8.13 -4.62
CA SER A 52 -4.03 7.12 -4.41
C SER A 52 -4.13 6.24 -5.65
N ILE A 53 -3.93 4.94 -5.47
CA ILE A 53 -3.95 3.90 -6.50
C ILE A 53 -5.16 3.01 -6.24
N GLN A 54 -6.06 2.90 -7.22
CA GLN A 54 -7.14 1.90 -7.14
C GLN A 54 -6.56 0.48 -7.20
N SER A 55 -7.08 -0.45 -6.40
CA SER A 55 -6.59 -1.82 -6.32
C SER A 55 -6.58 -2.51 -7.69
N LYS A 56 -7.59 -2.26 -8.54
CA LYS A 56 -7.65 -2.73 -9.94
C LYS A 56 -6.51 -2.24 -10.83
N ASN A 57 -5.86 -1.13 -10.47
CA ASN A 57 -4.74 -0.56 -11.19
C ASN A 57 -3.38 -1.08 -10.66
N VAL A 58 -3.37 -1.81 -9.55
CA VAL A 58 -2.18 -2.48 -9.03
C VAL A 58 -1.91 -3.70 -9.90
N LYS A 59 -0.75 -3.72 -10.55
CA LYS A 59 -0.31 -4.84 -11.38
C LYS A 59 0.37 -5.91 -10.55
N GLU A 60 1.21 -5.47 -9.62
CA GLU A 60 2.04 -6.36 -8.80
C GLU A 60 2.45 -5.66 -7.52
N ILE A 61 2.46 -6.39 -6.41
CA ILE A 61 3.15 -6.00 -5.18
C ILE A 61 4.20 -7.08 -4.90
N CYS A 62 5.44 -6.67 -4.66
CA CYS A 62 6.52 -7.59 -4.32
C CYS A 62 7.37 -7.09 -3.15
N ILE A 63 8.02 -8.01 -2.45
CA ILE A 63 8.97 -7.66 -1.41
C ILE A 63 10.19 -7.01 -2.05
N TYR A 64 10.55 -5.84 -1.56
CA TYR A 64 11.70 -5.09 -2.04
C TYR A 64 12.82 -5.12 -1.00
N LYS A 65 14.02 -5.52 -1.43
CA LYS A 65 15.23 -5.53 -0.58
C LYS A 65 16.38 -4.86 -1.31
N ARG A 66 16.92 -3.78 -0.73
CA ARG A 66 18.11 -3.11 -1.28
C ARG A 66 18.92 -2.44 -0.17
N PHE A 67 20.23 -2.73 -0.11
CA PHE A 67 21.21 -2.11 0.79
C PHE A 67 20.71 -1.91 2.24
N GLY A 68 20.26 -2.98 2.89
CA GLY A 68 19.79 -2.94 4.28
C GLY A 68 18.43 -2.28 4.49
N SER A 69 17.75 -1.85 3.42
CA SER A 69 16.36 -1.41 3.46
C SER A 69 15.45 -2.50 2.90
N GLU A 70 14.40 -2.82 3.63
CA GLU A 70 13.34 -3.74 3.21
C GLU A 70 12.00 -3.00 3.16
N GLY A 71 11.13 -3.43 2.25
CA GLY A 71 9.83 -2.80 2.04
C GLY A 71 8.98 -3.59 1.06
N ILE A 72 7.92 -2.96 0.56
CA ILE A 72 7.14 -3.44 -0.58
C ILE A 72 7.38 -2.53 -1.78
N LYS A 73 7.43 -3.12 -2.97
CA LYS A 73 7.36 -2.41 -4.24
C LYS A 73 5.98 -2.63 -4.85
N ILE A 74 5.28 -1.55 -5.13
CA ILE A 74 3.96 -1.52 -5.74
C ILE A 74 4.14 -1.06 -7.18
N ILE A 75 3.78 -1.91 -8.13
CA ILE A 75 3.77 -1.61 -9.58
C ILE A 75 2.32 -1.40 -9.99
N HIS A 76 2.04 -0.31 -10.71
CA HIS A 76 0.67 0.04 -11.12
C HIS A 76 0.58 0.56 -12.55
N CYS A 77 -0.64 0.77 -13.05
CA CYS A 77 -0.91 1.28 -14.40
C CYS A 77 -1.51 2.68 -14.46
N GLN A 78 -1.66 3.34 -13.31
CA GLN A 78 -2.18 4.71 -13.24
C GLN A 78 -1.29 5.66 -14.04
N LYS A 79 -1.91 6.33 -15.02
CA LYS A 79 -1.28 7.40 -15.80
C LYS A 79 -1.06 8.60 -14.87
N ASP A 80 -0.03 9.39 -15.14
CA ASP A 80 0.35 10.58 -14.36
C ASP A 80 1.02 10.31 -12.99
N CYS A 81 1.42 9.07 -12.72
CA CYS A 81 2.17 8.69 -11.52
C CYS A 81 3.41 7.85 -11.90
N PRO A 82 4.46 7.82 -11.06
CA PRO A 82 5.62 6.96 -11.28
C PRO A 82 5.22 5.50 -11.50
N GLU A 83 5.92 4.75 -12.35
CA GLU A 83 5.53 3.37 -12.71
C GLU A 83 5.54 2.40 -11.53
N PHE A 84 6.29 2.73 -10.48
CA PHE A 84 6.31 1.99 -9.22
C PHE A 84 6.58 2.90 -8.03
N VAL A 85 6.18 2.41 -6.86
CA VAL A 85 6.48 3.00 -5.56
C VAL A 85 7.10 1.94 -4.67
N VAL A 86 8.17 2.29 -3.95
CA VAL A 86 8.71 1.48 -2.87
C VAL A 86 8.27 2.08 -1.55
N PHE A 87 7.65 1.30 -0.67
CA PHE A 87 7.31 1.70 0.70
C PHE A 87 8.05 0.81 1.70
N GLY A 88 8.94 1.41 2.47
CA GLY A 88 9.64 0.77 3.57
C GLY A 88 8.86 0.93 4.88
N SER A 89 8.60 -0.17 5.57
CA SER A 89 7.95 -0.20 6.88
C SER A 89 8.91 -0.79 7.92
N ARG A 90 8.85 -0.30 9.17
CA ARG A 90 9.55 -0.95 10.30
C ARG A 90 8.97 -2.31 10.63
N ASP A 91 7.68 -2.48 10.38
CA ASP A 91 6.97 -3.75 10.56
C ASP A 91 6.47 -4.23 9.20
N LEU A 92 7.41 -4.73 8.39
CA LEU A 92 7.13 -5.23 7.05
C LEU A 92 6.24 -6.47 7.08
N LYS A 93 6.39 -7.32 8.10
CA LYS A 93 5.61 -8.56 8.23
C LYS A 93 4.13 -8.25 8.42
N SER A 94 3.77 -7.40 9.38
CA SER A 94 2.38 -7.02 9.61
C SER A 94 1.77 -6.29 8.41
N LEU A 95 2.55 -5.48 7.71
CA LEU A 95 2.10 -4.84 6.47
C LEU A 95 1.74 -5.86 5.38
N ILE A 96 2.60 -6.87 5.17
CA ILE A 96 2.36 -7.92 4.17
C ILE A 96 1.12 -8.74 4.53
N GLU A 97 0.98 -9.14 5.80
CA GLU A 97 -0.18 -9.90 6.28
C GLU A 97 -1.47 -9.09 6.08
N ALA A 98 -1.50 -7.82 6.50
CA ALA A 98 -2.67 -6.96 6.34
C ALA A 98 -3.05 -6.73 4.87
N LEU A 99 -2.07 -6.55 3.98
CA LEU A 99 -2.35 -6.42 2.55
C LEU A 99 -2.90 -7.71 1.94
N ARG A 100 -2.42 -8.89 2.38
CA ARG A 100 -2.97 -10.18 1.97
C ARG A 100 -4.41 -10.36 2.45
N ASP A 101 -4.71 -9.96 3.69
CA ASP A 101 -6.06 -10.01 4.25
C ASP A 101 -7.03 -9.07 3.50
N LEU A 102 -6.53 -7.94 2.99
CA LEU A 102 -7.27 -7.02 2.13
C LEU A 102 -7.40 -7.50 0.67
N GLY A 103 -6.86 -8.67 0.33
CA GLY A 103 -6.99 -9.28 -1.00
C GLY A 103 -5.89 -8.93 -2.01
N TYR A 104 -4.81 -8.27 -1.59
CA TYR A 104 -3.67 -8.00 -2.48
C TYR A 104 -2.76 -9.21 -2.63
N SER A 105 -2.36 -9.51 -3.88
CA SER A 105 -1.36 -10.54 -4.16
C SER A 105 0.05 -9.99 -3.98
N ILE A 106 0.77 -10.51 -2.97
CA ILE A 106 2.16 -10.13 -2.67
C ILE A 106 3.10 -11.27 -3.04
N LYS A 107 4.04 -10.99 -3.94
CA LYS A 107 5.15 -11.87 -4.33
C LYS A 107 6.36 -11.67 -3.42
N ASP A 108 7.02 -12.76 -3.06
CA ASP A 108 8.30 -12.75 -2.33
C ASP A 108 9.49 -12.39 -3.23
#